data_AF-A0A1F6CM22-F1
#
_entry.id   AF-A0A1F6CM22-F1
#
_cell.length_a   1.000
_cell.length_b   1.000
_cell.length_c   1.000
_cell.angle_alpha   90.00
_cell.angle_beta   90.00
_cell.angle_gamma   90.00
#
_symmetry.space_group_name_H-M   'P 1'
#
loop_
_entity.id
_entity.type
_entity.pdbx_description
1 polymer ?
#
loop_
_entity_poly.entity_id
_entity_poly.type
_entity_poly.pdbx_seq_one_letter_code
_entity_poly.pdbx_strand_id
1 'polypeptide(L)'
;MMPLPLISQRMFILAGISLAALAVAGIFLYQAFASPLSYSGRQGWSSSDPGKTYLSAAEAAAATSEEEPPMLEVHIANNGLVLLRGAHVISRSGSLIRVKMAWGSSDFVWAIQTGPGTKFFTAEGEKGALMDISIGDSITATGKIVRSGNEPMIDAEFVRE
;
A
#
# COMPACT_ATOMS: atom_id res chain seq x y z
N MET A 1 65.90 -13.38 -20.46
CA MET A 1 64.94 -12.69 -21.35
C MET A 1 63.63 -13.46 -21.27
N MET A 2 62.66 -12.99 -20.48
CA MET A 2 61.34 -13.62 -20.34
C MET A 2 60.28 -12.77 -21.07
N PRO A 3 59.33 -13.37 -21.81
CA PRO A 3 58.22 -12.63 -22.40
C PRO A 3 57.14 -12.32 -21.35
N LEU A 4 56.62 -11.09 -21.38
CA LEU A 4 55.48 -10.62 -20.58
C LEU A 4 54.15 -11.17 -21.12
N PRO A 5 53.16 -11.48 -20.27
CA PRO A 5 51.86 -11.98 -20.70
C PRO A 5 50.93 -10.86 -21.20
N LEU A 6 50.39 -11.08 -22.40
CA LEU A 6 49.31 -10.34 -23.05
C LEU A 6 47.95 -10.66 -22.40
N ILE A 7 47.57 -9.96 -21.33
CA ILE A 7 46.23 -10.10 -20.72
C ILE A 7 45.70 -8.70 -20.37
N SER A 8 45.25 -7.91 -21.35
CA SER A 8 44.75 -6.54 -21.04
C SER A 8 43.75 -5.93 -22.04
N GLN A 9 43.03 -6.70 -22.85
CA GLN A 9 42.01 -6.12 -23.74
C GLN A 9 40.59 -6.66 -23.54
N ARG A 10 40.42 -7.89 -23.03
CA ARG A 10 39.08 -8.47 -22.84
C ARG A 10 38.35 -7.99 -21.58
N MET A 11 39.09 -7.50 -20.57
CA MET A 11 38.46 -6.99 -19.33
C MET A 11 37.86 -5.58 -19.48
N PHE A 12 38.35 -4.75 -20.41
CA PHE A 12 37.81 -3.39 -20.59
C PHE A 12 36.47 -3.37 -21.34
N ILE A 13 36.18 -4.39 -22.16
CA ILE A 13 34.93 -4.46 -22.93
C ILE A 13 33.74 -4.83 -22.03
N LEU A 14 33.94 -5.64 -21.00
CA LEU A 14 32.89 -6.02 -20.04
C LEU A 14 32.51 -4.87 -19.08
N ALA A 15 33.43 -3.96 -18.79
CA ALA A 15 33.16 -2.80 -17.93
C ALA A 15 32.33 -1.70 -18.63
N GLY A 16 32.45 -1.55 -19.95
CA GLY A 16 31.73 -0.52 -20.71
C GLY A 16 30.23 -0.79 -20.88
N ILE A 17 29.82 -2.06 -20.95
CA ILE A 17 28.42 -2.45 -21.18
C ILE A 17 27.55 -2.17 -19.94
N SER A 18 28.14 -2.14 -18.74
CA SER A 18 27.41 -1.92 -17.48
C SER A 18 26.97 -0.45 -17.27
N LEU A 19 27.75 0.51 -17.79
CA LEU A 19 27.42 1.94 -17.68
C LEU A 19 26.31 2.39 -18.64
N ALA A 20 26.20 1.76 -19.82
CA ALA A 20 25.16 2.09 -20.79
C ALA A 20 23.75 1.61 -20.35
N ALA A 21 23.67 0.45 -19.67
CA ALA A 21 22.39 -0.08 -19.19
C ALA A 21 21.77 0.78 -18.08
N LEU A 22 22.60 1.40 -17.23
CA LEU A 22 22.15 2.22 -16.12
C LEU A 22 21.60 3.58 -16.58
N ALA A 23 22.18 4.16 -17.65
CA ALA A 23 21.68 5.38 -18.27
C ALA A 23 20.30 5.19 -18.94
N VAL A 24 20.07 4.04 -19.59
CA VAL A 24 18.78 3.75 -20.24
C VAL A 24 17.68 3.48 -19.20
N ALA A 25 17.97 2.75 -18.12
CA ALA A 25 17.01 2.52 -17.04
C ALA A 25 16.57 3.81 -16.33
N GLY A 26 17.49 4.78 -16.15
CA GLY A 26 17.19 6.08 -15.56
C GLY A 26 16.21 6.92 -16.40
N ILE A 27 16.33 6.89 -17.73
CA ILE A 27 15.42 7.63 -18.62
C ILE A 27 14.01 7.03 -18.60
N PHE A 28 13.89 5.71 -18.54
CA PHE A 28 12.58 5.05 -18.46
C PHE A 28 11.84 5.30 -17.14
N LEU A 29 12.56 5.37 -16.01
CA LEU A 29 11.97 5.75 -14.73
C LEU A 29 11.55 7.23 -14.72
N TYR A 30 12.31 8.12 -15.38
CA TYR A 30 11.91 9.52 -15.48
C TYR A 30 10.62 9.71 -16.29
N GLN A 31 10.42 8.97 -17.38
CA GLN A 31 9.17 9.07 -18.16
C GLN A 31 7.95 8.42 -17.48
N ALA A 32 8.14 7.39 -16.66
CA ALA A 32 7.04 6.75 -15.92
C ALA A 32 6.51 7.60 -14.76
N PHE A 33 7.35 8.46 -14.16
CA PHE A 33 6.98 9.34 -13.05
C PHE A 33 6.80 10.82 -13.44
N ALA A 34 7.21 11.21 -14.65
CA ALA A 34 6.81 12.50 -15.22
C ALA A 34 5.36 12.40 -15.72
N SER A 35 4.40 12.54 -14.81
CA SER A 35 3.02 12.80 -15.19
C SER A 35 3.01 14.01 -16.13
N PRO A 36 2.43 13.92 -17.35
CA PRO A 36 2.12 15.13 -18.06
C PRO A 36 1.10 15.88 -17.20
N LEU A 37 1.47 17.08 -16.74
CA LEU A 37 0.50 18.11 -16.42
C LEU A 37 -0.21 18.48 -17.73
N SER A 38 -1.10 17.61 -18.19
CA SER A 38 -2.11 17.96 -19.18
C SER A 38 -3.11 18.86 -18.47
N TYR A 39 -2.76 20.15 -18.44
CA TYR A 39 -3.70 21.24 -18.28
C TYR A 39 -4.67 21.19 -19.47
N SER A 40 -5.69 20.35 -19.38
CA SER A 40 -6.87 20.46 -20.20
C SER A 40 -7.69 21.61 -19.63
N GLY A 41 -7.39 22.81 -20.12
CA GLY A 41 -8.21 23.99 -19.91
C GLY A 41 -9.65 23.69 -20.35
N ARG A 42 -10.50 23.38 -19.39
CA ARG A 42 -11.95 23.30 -19.56
C ARG A 42 -12.43 24.73 -19.73
N GLN A 43 -12.55 25.17 -20.98
CA GLN A 43 -13.37 26.33 -21.36
C GLN A 43 -14.82 26.00 -20.97
N GLY A 44 -15.16 26.30 -19.72
CA GLY A 44 -16.55 26.45 -19.31
C GLY A 44 -17.08 27.67 -20.05
N TRP A 45 -18.00 27.45 -20.99
CA TRP A 45 -18.86 28.50 -21.50
C TRP A 45 -19.54 29.17 -20.30
N SER A 46 -19.09 30.38 -19.97
CA SER A 46 -19.83 31.28 -19.10
C SER A 46 -21.04 31.77 -19.88
N SER A 47 -22.22 31.25 -19.53
CA SER A 47 -23.47 31.86 -19.95
C SER A 47 -23.66 33.09 -19.08
N SER A 48 -23.38 34.26 -19.65
CA SER A 48 -23.56 35.56 -19.02
C SER A 48 -25.05 35.91 -19.00
N ASP A 49 -25.68 35.78 -17.83
CA ASP A 49 -26.96 36.42 -17.53
C ASP A 49 -26.68 37.79 -16.87
N PRO A 50 -27.06 38.93 -17.48
CA PRO A 50 -26.70 40.25 -16.99
C PRO A 50 -27.56 40.60 -15.77
N GLY A 51 -27.06 40.28 -14.57
CA GLY A 51 -27.65 40.81 -13.34
C GLY A 51 -27.41 40.04 -12.06
N LYS A 52 -26.72 38.89 -12.09
CA LYS A 52 -26.49 38.10 -10.87
C LYS A 52 -25.06 37.58 -10.80
N THR A 53 -24.24 38.22 -9.97
CA THR A 53 -22.96 37.69 -9.50
C THR A 53 -23.24 36.60 -8.47
N TYR A 54 -23.06 35.33 -8.88
CA TYR A 54 -22.95 34.23 -7.94
C TYR A 54 -21.49 34.14 -7.51
N LEU A 55 -21.20 34.42 -6.25
CA LEU A 55 -19.96 33.99 -5.62
C LEU A 55 -20.06 32.47 -5.49
N SER A 56 -19.50 31.73 -6.44
CA SER A 56 -19.20 30.33 -6.19
C SER A 56 -18.23 30.32 -5.02
N ALA A 57 -18.59 29.62 -3.94
CA ALA A 57 -17.66 29.24 -2.88
C ALA A 57 -16.60 28.30 -3.48
N ALA A 58 -15.70 28.86 -4.27
CA ALA A 58 -14.43 28.27 -4.60
C ALA A 58 -13.56 28.42 -3.35
N GLU A 59 -12.85 27.35 -3.01
CA GLU A 59 -12.02 27.23 -1.82
C GLU A 59 -12.76 27.33 -0.47
N ALA A 60 -13.69 26.41 -0.23
CA ALA A 60 -13.60 25.75 1.08
C ALA A 60 -12.27 25.00 1.08
N ALA A 61 -11.31 25.50 1.86
CA ALA A 61 -10.02 24.88 2.05
C ALA A 61 -10.23 23.39 2.32
N ALA A 62 -9.77 22.55 1.38
CA ALA A 62 -9.57 21.15 1.67
C ALA A 62 -8.51 21.13 2.76
N ALA A 63 -8.95 20.98 4.01
CA ALA A 63 -8.09 20.52 5.06
C ALA A 63 -7.61 19.14 4.59
N THR A 64 -6.41 19.09 4.03
CA THR A 64 -5.64 17.86 4.03
C THR A 64 -5.46 17.55 5.50
N SER A 65 -6.36 16.75 6.06
CA SER A 65 -6.07 16.03 7.28
C SER A 65 -4.81 15.25 6.98
N GLU A 66 -3.67 15.69 7.52
CA GLU A 66 -2.52 14.84 7.70
C GLU A 66 -2.97 13.75 8.68
N GLU A 67 -3.69 12.75 8.16
CA GLU A 67 -4.04 11.58 8.92
C GLU A 67 -2.72 10.89 9.25
N GLU A 68 -2.36 10.96 10.53
CA GLU A 68 -1.18 10.28 11.04
C GLU A 68 -1.27 8.82 10.62
N PRO A 69 -0.21 8.25 10.00
CA PRO A 69 -0.27 6.89 9.52
C PRO A 69 -0.63 5.96 10.67
N PRO A 70 -1.53 4.98 10.47
CA PRO A 70 -1.98 4.10 11.53
C PRO A 70 -0.78 3.41 12.16
N MET A 71 -0.77 3.37 13.50
CA MET A 71 0.31 2.70 14.23
C MET A 71 0.34 1.21 13.87
N LEU A 72 1.48 0.77 13.31
CA LEU A 72 1.69 -0.60 12.84
C LEU A 72 2.28 -1.45 13.97
N GLU A 73 1.55 -2.46 14.42
CA GLU A 73 1.98 -3.35 15.51
C GLU A 73 1.68 -4.82 15.22
N VAL A 74 2.62 -5.70 15.60
CA VAL A 74 2.42 -7.15 15.62
C VAL A 74 2.91 -7.66 16.97
N HIS A 75 2.02 -8.31 17.72
CA HIS A 75 2.39 -9.04 18.93
C HIS A 75 1.99 -10.49 18.77
N ILE A 76 2.93 -11.40 19.03
CA ILE A 76 2.69 -12.84 19.05
C ILE A 76 3.14 -13.34 20.42
N ALA A 77 2.18 -13.78 21.24
CA ALA A 77 2.46 -14.35 22.54
C ALA A 77 2.92 -15.81 22.42
N ASN A 78 3.61 -16.32 23.45
CA ASN A 78 4.16 -17.68 23.47
C ASN A 78 3.09 -18.78 23.39
N ASN A 79 1.82 -18.45 23.63
CA ASN A 79 0.67 -19.34 23.49
C ASN A 79 -0.01 -19.25 22.12
N GLY A 80 0.57 -18.50 21.18
CA GLY A 80 0.05 -18.31 19.83
C GLY A 80 -1.04 -17.26 19.69
N LEU A 81 -1.38 -16.51 20.75
CA LEU A 81 -2.27 -15.35 20.60
C LEU A 81 -1.56 -14.26 19.79
N VAL A 82 -2.28 -13.68 18.83
CA VAL A 82 -1.78 -12.63 17.95
C VAL A 82 -2.63 -11.39 18.09
N LEU A 83 -1.97 -10.24 18.17
CA LEU A 83 -2.54 -8.93 17.87
C LEU A 83 -1.84 -8.39 16.62
N LEU A 84 -2.64 -8.02 15.62
CA LEU A 84 -2.22 -7.42 14.37
C LEU A 84 -2.91 -6.07 14.26
N ARG A 85 -2.18 -4.95 14.15
CA ARG A 85 -2.76 -3.60 14.14
C ARG A 85 -2.23 -2.78 12.98
N GLY A 86 -3.13 -2.06 12.30
CA GLY A 86 -2.80 -1.18 11.18
C GLY A 86 -2.56 -1.92 9.86
N ALA A 87 -3.11 -3.13 9.71
CA ALA A 87 -2.93 -3.91 8.51
C ALA A 87 -3.94 -3.51 7.43
N HIS A 88 -3.49 -3.24 6.21
CA HIS A 88 -4.36 -2.85 5.11
C HIS A 88 -4.96 -4.04 4.39
N VAL A 89 -6.27 -4.03 4.18
CA VAL A 89 -6.96 -5.08 3.43
C VAL A 89 -6.59 -5.01 1.95
N ILE A 90 -6.01 -6.09 1.43
CA ILE A 90 -5.61 -6.20 0.02
C ILE A 90 -6.55 -7.10 -0.78
N SER A 91 -7.22 -8.05 -0.13
CA SER A 91 -8.29 -8.82 -0.74
C SER A 91 -9.20 -9.47 0.31
N ARG A 92 -10.43 -9.76 -0.09
CA ARG A 92 -11.42 -10.47 0.71
C ARG A 92 -12.09 -11.53 -0.15
N SER A 93 -12.13 -12.77 0.32
CA SER A 93 -12.78 -13.88 -0.38
C SER A 93 -13.43 -14.82 0.63
N GLY A 94 -14.76 -14.88 0.62
CA GLY A 94 -15.53 -15.65 1.60
C GLY A 94 -15.16 -15.21 3.02
N SER A 95 -14.65 -16.15 3.81
CA SER A 95 -14.22 -15.91 5.19
C SER A 95 -12.74 -15.56 5.34
N LEU A 96 -11.99 -15.45 4.24
CA LEU A 96 -10.57 -15.12 4.24
C LEU A 96 -10.36 -13.65 3.89
N ILE A 97 -9.72 -12.90 4.77
CA ILE A 97 -9.25 -11.54 4.51
C ILE A 97 -7.73 -11.60 4.40
N ARG A 98 -7.17 -11.16 3.28
CA ARG A 98 -5.72 -10.96 3.16
C ARG A 98 -5.41 -9.51 3.44
N VAL A 99 -4.42 -9.30 4.29
CA VAL A 99 -3.96 -7.97 4.67
C VAL A 99 -2.46 -7.83 4.45
N LYS A 100 -2.02 -6.59 4.26
CA LYS A 100 -0.62 -6.20 4.13
C LYS A 100 -0.25 -5.22 5.23
N MET A 101 0.92 -5.41 5.82
CA MET A 101 1.58 -4.42 6.66
C MET A 101 2.87 -3.97 5.98
N ALA A 102 3.05 -2.66 5.80
CA ALA A 102 4.21 -2.09 5.14
C ALA A 102 5.09 -1.34 6.14
N TRP A 103 6.32 -1.81 6.38
CA TRP A 103 7.34 -1.08 7.16
C TRP A 103 8.45 -0.60 6.22
N GLY A 104 8.33 0.66 5.78
CA GLY A 104 9.29 1.24 4.84
C GLY A 104 9.24 0.51 3.49
N SER A 105 10.33 -0.17 3.12
CA SER A 105 10.44 -0.94 1.87
C SER A 105 10.03 -2.41 2.01
N SER A 106 9.57 -2.85 3.19
CA SER A 106 9.24 -4.24 3.48
C SER A 106 7.75 -4.42 3.68
N ASP A 107 7.19 -5.41 2.99
CA ASP A 107 5.79 -5.79 3.09
C ASP A 107 5.65 -7.17 3.75
N PHE A 108 4.71 -7.29 4.68
CA PHE A 108 4.32 -8.55 5.30
C PHE A 108 2.85 -8.81 5.01
N VAL A 109 2.56 -9.97 4.39
CA VAL A 109 1.19 -10.37 4.07
C VAL A 109 0.72 -11.38 5.10
N TRP A 110 -0.49 -11.15 5.63
CA TRP A 110 -1.16 -12.03 6.57
C TRP A 110 -2.49 -12.49 6.02
N ALA A 111 -2.85 -13.73 6.36
CA ALA A 111 -4.17 -14.27 6.13
C ALA A 111 -4.97 -14.21 7.44
N ILE A 112 -6.18 -13.65 7.39
CA ILE A 112 -7.10 -13.60 8.52
C ILE A 112 -8.29 -14.48 8.14
N GLN A 113 -8.36 -15.63 8.79
CA GLN A 113 -9.46 -16.56 8.67
C GLN A 113 -10.54 -16.15 9.68
N THR A 114 -11.72 -15.82 9.18
CA THR A 114 -12.90 -15.51 9.98
C THR A 114 -13.85 -16.70 10.03
N GLY A 115 -14.76 -16.72 11.00
CA GLY A 115 -15.79 -17.75 11.15
C GLY A 115 -17.02 -17.23 11.88
N PRO A 116 -18.02 -18.09 12.15
CA PRO A 116 -19.27 -17.69 12.81
C PRO A 116 -19.09 -17.08 14.22
N GLY A 117 -17.95 -17.35 14.87
CA GLY A 117 -17.61 -16.80 16.18
C GLY A 117 -16.80 -15.48 16.15
N THR A 118 -16.33 -15.05 14.98
CA THR A 118 -15.55 -13.82 14.84
C THR A 118 -16.43 -12.60 15.11
N LYS A 119 -15.98 -11.71 15.97
CA LYS A 119 -16.65 -10.46 16.30
C LYS A 119 -16.05 -9.32 15.51
N PHE A 120 -16.91 -8.50 14.91
CA PHE A 120 -16.52 -7.38 14.09
C PHE A 120 -16.89 -6.06 14.77
N PHE A 121 -16.01 -5.07 14.64
CA PHE A 121 -16.22 -3.73 15.17
C PHE A 121 -15.84 -2.65 14.16
N THR A 122 -16.52 -1.51 14.21
CA THR A 122 -16.15 -0.31 13.46
C THR A 122 -14.97 0.41 14.13
N ALA A 123 -14.45 1.44 13.47
CA ALA A 123 -13.45 2.34 14.04
C ALA A 123 -13.92 3.01 15.34
N GLU A 124 -15.21 3.19 15.53
CA GLU A 124 -15.83 3.77 16.73
C GLU A 124 -16.07 2.72 17.84
N GLY A 125 -15.82 1.44 17.55
CA GLY A 125 -16.07 0.32 18.47
C GLY A 125 -17.52 -0.16 18.47
N GLU A 126 -18.33 0.28 17.51
CA GLU A 126 -19.69 -0.22 17.33
C GLU A 126 -19.66 -1.63 16.74
N LYS A 127 -20.73 -2.41 16.95
CA LYS A 127 -20.83 -3.75 16.39
C LYS A 127 -20.93 -3.65 14.86
N GLY A 128 -19.95 -4.22 14.18
CA GLY A 128 -19.94 -4.34 12.72
C GLY A 128 -20.18 -5.76 12.22
N ALA A 129 -19.86 -5.96 10.95
CA ALA A 129 -19.89 -7.23 10.24
C ALA A 129 -18.71 -7.34 9.26
N LEU A 130 -18.43 -8.56 8.80
CA LEU A 130 -17.42 -8.81 7.75
C LEU A 130 -17.70 -7.99 6.47
N MET A 131 -18.97 -7.72 6.18
CA MET A 131 -19.40 -6.99 4.98
C MET A 131 -18.94 -5.53 5.00
N ASP A 132 -18.74 -4.96 6.18
CA ASP A 132 -18.33 -3.56 6.37
C ASP A 132 -16.83 -3.39 6.04
N ILE A 133 -16.03 -4.45 6.20
CA ILE A 133 -14.61 -4.47 5.85
C ILE A 133 -14.42 -4.49 4.32
N SER A 134 -13.81 -3.45 3.79
CA SER A 134 -13.53 -3.21 2.39
C SER A 134 -12.04 -3.30 2.06
N ILE A 135 -11.72 -3.40 0.76
CA ILE A 135 -10.32 -3.37 0.30
C ILE A 135 -9.81 -1.93 0.43
N GLY A 136 -8.64 -1.76 1.05
CA GLY A 136 -8.05 -0.45 1.36
C GLY A 136 -8.11 -0.11 2.84
N ASP A 137 -9.11 -0.62 3.57
CA ASP A 137 -9.29 -0.37 4.99
C ASP A 137 -8.06 -0.79 5.79
N SER A 138 -7.67 0.04 6.75
CA SER A 138 -6.78 -0.38 7.82
C SER A 138 -7.61 -1.16 8.82
N ILE A 139 -7.09 -2.28 9.33
CA ILE A 139 -7.79 -3.09 10.33
C ILE A 139 -6.85 -3.51 11.46
N THR A 140 -7.46 -3.83 12.59
CA THR A 140 -6.88 -4.55 13.71
C THR A 140 -7.51 -5.92 13.85
N ALA A 141 -6.72 -6.98 13.93
CA ALA A 141 -7.18 -8.34 14.13
C ALA A 141 -6.55 -8.97 15.37
N THR A 142 -7.34 -9.71 16.14
CA THR A 142 -6.88 -10.52 17.27
C THR A 142 -7.39 -11.94 17.12
N GLY A 143 -6.54 -12.91 17.46
CA GLY A 143 -6.90 -14.31 17.36
C GLY A 143 -5.74 -15.23 17.70
N LYS A 144 -5.77 -16.45 17.15
CA LYS A 144 -4.68 -17.41 17.29
C LYS A 144 -3.95 -17.59 15.98
N ILE A 145 -2.63 -17.59 16.01
CA ILE A 145 -1.84 -18.01 14.86
C ILE A 145 -2.08 -19.49 14.61
N VAL A 146 -2.38 -19.83 13.37
CA VAL A 146 -2.54 -21.19 12.90
C VAL A 146 -1.52 -21.47 11.81
N ARG A 147 -1.07 -22.72 11.74
CA ARG A 147 -0.09 -23.11 10.74
C ARG A 147 -0.77 -23.16 9.37
N SER A 148 -0.36 -22.30 8.45
CA SER A 148 -0.91 -22.28 7.09
C SER A 148 0.19 -22.03 6.06
N GLY A 149 0.14 -22.78 4.95
CA GLY A 149 0.91 -22.62 3.72
C GLY A 149 2.15 -21.70 3.75
N ASN A 150 2.11 -20.67 2.91
CA ASN A 150 3.24 -19.75 2.66
C ASN A 150 3.12 -18.41 3.40
N GLU A 151 1.96 -18.14 4.03
CA GLU A 151 1.66 -16.89 4.73
C GLU A 151 1.18 -17.22 6.15
N PRO A 152 1.58 -16.44 7.16
CA PRO A 152 1.07 -16.62 8.50
C PRO A 152 -0.44 -16.34 8.50
N MET A 153 -1.19 -17.21 9.19
CA MET A 153 -2.64 -17.13 9.25
C MET A 153 -3.11 -16.96 10.69
N ILE A 154 -4.09 -16.09 10.89
CA ILE A 154 -4.76 -15.85 12.16
C ILE A 154 -6.18 -16.41 12.05
N ASP A 155 -6.54 -17.33 12.94
CA ASP A 155 -7.94 -17.67 13.21
C ASP A 155 -8.52 -16.59 14.12
N ALA A 156 -9.36 -15.73 13.57
CA ALA A 156 -9.73 -14.45 14.16
C ALA A 156 -10.88 -14.59 15.15
N GLU A 157 -10.65 -14.09 16.37
CA GLU A 157 -11.68 -13.88 17.36
C GLU A 157 -12.30 -12.47 17.21
N PHE A 158 -11.47 -11.48 16.89
CA PHE A 158 -11.86 -10.09 16.73
C PHE A 158 -11.25 -9.48 15.48
N VAL A 159 -12.05 -8.69 14.77
CA VAL A 159 -11.62 -7.82 13.67
C VAL A 159 -12.25 -6.45 13.88
N ARG A 160 -11.45 -5.39 13.74
CA ARG A 160 -11.87 -4.00 13.86
C ARG A 160 -11.31 -3.21 12.70
N GLU A 161 -12.11 -2.31 12.13
CA GLU A 161 -11.64 -1.25 11.23
C GLU A 161 -10.74 -0.26 11.99
#